data_AF-A0A1F5YL12-F1
#
_entry.id   AF-A0A1F5YL12-F1
#
_cell.length_a   1.000
_cell.length_b   1.000
_cell.length_c   1.000
_cell.angle_alpha   90.00
_cell.angle_beta   90.00
_cell.angle_gamma   90.00
#
_symmetry.space_group_name_H-M   'P 1'
#
loop_
_entity.id
_entity.type
_entity.pdbx_description
1 polymer ?
#
loop_
_entity_poly.entity_id
_entity_poly.type
_entity_poly.pdbx_seq_one_letter_code
_entity_poly.pdbx_strand_id
1 'polypeptide(L)'
;MFKKLFLAALVLLAVVNIVLIRANMRLGYDIEAKINKPPKIHVFQTKYNEGTQIVFNHEEHSQGYGLECIECHHVESCDHCHKKEIIQVDIEESKVALHKNCLHCHQALESGPRQCDECHKR
;
A
#
# COMPACT_ATOMS: atom_id res chain seq x y z
N MET A 1 2.51 42.78 38.85
CA MET A 1 2.48 43.09 37.41
C MET A 1 3.43 42.18 36.61
N PHE A 2 4.70 42.05 37.03
CA PHE A 2 5.74 41.25 36.36
C PHE A 2 5.39 39.76 36.12
N LYS A 3 4.81 39.06 37.11
CA LYS A 3 4.42 37.65 36.97
C LYS A 3 3.37 37.41 35.88
N LYS A 4 2.42 38.34 35.70
CA LYS A 4 1.39 38.24 34.65
C LYS A 4 1.97 38.46 33.25
N LEU A 5 2.93 39.38 33.13
CA LEU A 5 3.64 39.64 31.88
C LEU A 5 4.54 38.46 31.47
N PHE A 6 5.21 37.84 32.45
CA PHE A 6 6.05 36.66 32.24
C PHE A 6 5.21 35.43 31.84
N LEU A 7 4.07 35.23 32.49
CA LEU A 7 3.13 34.16 32.14
C LEU A 7 2.58 34.36 30.72
N ALA A 8 2.23 35.61 30.35
CA ALA A 8 1.75 35.92 29.01
C ALA A 8 2.81 35.65 27.93
N ALA A 9 4.08 35.98 28.19
CA ALA A 9 5.18 35.72 27.28
C ALA A 9 5.44 34.21 27.07
N LEU A 10 5.36 33.41 28.14
CA LEU A 10 5.48 31.95 28.06
C LEU A 10 4.33 31.32 27.26
N VAL A 11 3.11 31.81 27.46
CA VAL A 11 1.94 31.34 26.70
C VAL A 11 2.10 31.71 25.22
N LEU A 12 2.55 32.92 24.90
CA LEU A 12 2.80 33.36 23.52
C LEU A 12 3.87 32.50 22.84
N LEU A 13 5.00 32.23 23.52
CA LEU A 13 6.06 31.35 23.03
C LEU A 13 5.57 29.92 22.78
N ALA A 14 4.74 29.38 23.68
CA ALA A 14 4.16 28.05 23.53
C ALA A 14 3.21 27.98 22.32
N VAL A 15 2.34 29.00 22.15
CA VAL A 15 1.40 29.07 21.02
C VAL A 15 2.15 29.18 19.69
N VAL A 16 3.20 30.01 19.60
CA VAL A 16 4.02 30.14 18.39
C VAL A 16 4.70 28.81 18.06
N ASN A 17 5.28 28.11 19.03
CA ASN A 17 5.88 26.79 18.80
C ASN A 17 4.85 25.76 18.31
N ILE A 18 3.64 25.73 18.88
CA ILE A 18 2.58 24.82 18.45
C ILE A 18 2.14 25.11 17.01
N VAL A 19 2.03 26.39 16.63
CA VAL A 19 1.68 26.80 15.27
C VAL A 19 2.78 26.40 14.28
N LEU A 20 4.05 26.60 14.63
CA LEU A 20 5.19 26.21 13.79
C LEU A 20 5.26 24.69 13.61
N ILE A 21 5.06 23.88 14.66
CA ILE A 21 5.03 22.41 14.57
C ILE A 21 3.88 21.93 13.67
N ARG A 22 2.67 22.50 13.82
CA ARG A 22 1.52 22.16 12.98
C ARG A 22 1.71 22.57 11.52
N ALA A 23 2.34 23.71 11.27
CA ALA A 23 2.68 24.14 9.91
C ALA A 23 3.71 23.21 9.28
N ASN A 24 4.75 22.80 10.02
CA ASN A 24 5.77 21.87 9.54
C ASN A 24 5.21 20.48 9.21
N MET A 25 4.23 19.98 9.98
CA MET A 25 3.51 18.74 9.66
C MET A 25 2.67 18.83 8.38
N ARG A 26 2.21 20.03 7.99
CA ARG A 26 1.40 20.23 6.77
C ARG A 26 2.24 20.49 5.52
N LEU A 27 3.54 20.78 5.66
CA LEU A 27 4.36 21.32 4.57
C LEU A 27 5.14 20.30 3.72
N GLY A 28 5.02 18.99 3.92
CA GLY A 28 5.90 18.09 3.15
C GLY A 28 5.57 16.62 2.96
N TYR A 29 4.50 16.09 3.56
CA TYR A 29 4.23 14.67 3.39
C TYR A 29 2.73 14.39 3.43
N ASP A 30 2.11 14.49 2.26
CA ASP A 30 0.72 14.08 2.06
C ASP A 30 0.67 12.54 2.00
N ILE A 31 0.61 11.94 3.18
CA ILE A 31 0.50 10.48 3.33
C ILE A 31 -0.78 9.97 2.67
N GLU A 32 -1.87 10.72 2.77
CA GLU A 32 -3.16 10.33 2.21
C GLU A 32 -3.10 10.25 0.67
N ALA A 33 -2.48 11.23 0.01
CA ALA A 33 -2.27 11.20 -1.44
C ALA A 33 -1.34 10.06 -1.90
N LYS A 34 -0.42 9.61 -1.05
CA LYS A 34 0.48 8.49 -1.37
C LYS A 34 -0.18 7.12 -1.12
N ILE A 35 -1.06 7.02 -0.12
CA ILE A 35 -1.88 5.82 0.13
C ILE A 35 -2.80 5.53 -1.07
N ASN A 36 -3.30 6.58 -1.72
CA ASN A 36 -4.26 6.44 -2.83
C ASN A 36 -3.64 6.09 -4.20
N LYS A 37 -2.31 5.89 -4.30
CA LYS A 37 -1.68 5.46 -5.55
C LYS A 37 -1.37 3.96 -5.49
N PRO A 38 -1.71 3.20 -6.55
CA PRO A 38 -1.34 1.79 -6.60
C PRO A 38 0.19 1.64 -6.50
N PRO A 39 0.68 0.63 -5.77
CA PRO A 39 2.11 0.40 -5.68
C PRO A 39 2.67 0.04 -7.04
N LYS A 40 3.91 0.43 -7.34
CA LYS A 40 4.60 -0.02 -8.56
C LYS A 40 5.00 -1.50 -8.47
N ILE A 41 5.57 -1.88 -7.33
CA ILE A 41 6.00 -3.24 -7.00
C ILE A 41 5.32 -3.64 -5.70
N HIS A 42 4.84 -4.88 -5.62
CA HIS A 42 4.38 -5.50 -4.40
C HIS A 42 5.21 -6.76 -4.12
N VAL A 43 5.55 -7.00 -2.85
CA VAL A 43 6.30 -8.21 -2.46
C VAL A 43 5.40 -9.04 -1.55
N PHE A 44 4.98 -10.20 -2.03
CA PHE A 44 4.25 -11.15 -1.22
C PHE A 44 5.21 -12.01 -0.42
N GLN A 45 4.96 -12.12 0.87
CA GLN A 45 5.67 -13.04 1.75
C GLN A 45 4.93 -14.37 1.83
N THR A 46 5.66 -15.47 1.70
CA THR A 46 5.09 -16.81 1.61
C THR A 46 5.84 -17.77 2.52
N LYS A 47 5.17 -18.83 2.95
CA LYS A 47 5.79 -19.93 3.70
C LYS A 47 6.34 -21.04 2.79
N TYR A 48 6.49 -20.77 1.49
CA TYR A 48 7.00 -21.77 0.55
C TYR A 48 8.52 -21.92 0.72
N ASN A 49 8.97 -23.17 0.86
CA ASN A 49 10.33 -23.49 1.28
C ASN A 49 11.41 -23.07 0.28
N GLU A 50 11.06 -22.99 -1.00
CA GLU A 50 12.02 -22.73 -2.09
C GLU A 50 11.96 -21.28 -2.59
N GLY A 51 11.11 -20.44 -2.01
CA GLY A 51 10.94 -19.07 -2.46
C GLY A 51 9.94 -18.36 -1.56
N THR A 52 10.47 -17.68 -0.55
CA THR A 52 9.64 -17.02 0.47
C THR A 52 9.13 -15.66 0.03
N GLN A 53 9.65 -15.13 -1.08
CA GLN A 53 9.30 -13.81 -1.61
C GLN A 53 8.87 -13.91 -3.07
N ILE A 54 7.70 -13.37 -3.38
CA ILE A 54 7.24 -13.18 -4.77
C ILE A 54 7.22 -11.68 -5.04
N VAL A 55 8.02 -11.26 -6.02
CA VAL A 55 8.03 -9.87 -6.48
C VAL A 55 7.03 -9.71 -7.62
N PHE A 56 5.95 -8.99 -7.36
CA PHE A 56 4.93 -8.65 -8.35
C PHE A 56 5.11 -7.21 -8.84
N ASN A 57 5.28 -7.04 -10.15
CA ASN A 57 5.34 -5.72 -10.77
C ASN A 57 3.95 -5.28 -11.20
N HIS A 58 3.25 -4.56 -10.32
CA HIS A 58 1.91 -4.05 -10.57
C HIS A 58 1.90 -3.01 -11.69
N GLU A 59 2.92 -2.16 -11.80
CA GLU A 59 3.00 -1.15 -12.86
C GLU A 59 3.11 -1.79 -14.24
N GLU A 60 3.90 -2.86 -14.39
CA GLU A 60 3.97 -3.63 -15.64
C GLU A 60 2.63 -4.24 -16.01
N HIS A 61 1.92 -4.82 -15.04
CA HIS A 61 0.63 -5.45 -15.33
C HIS A 61 -0.46 -4.43 -15.67
N SER A 62 -0.54 -3.32 -14.94
CA SER A 62 -1.59 -2.32 -15.18
C SER A 62 -1.27 -1.36 -16.33
N GLN A 63 -0.04 -0.86 -16.41
CA GLN A 63 0.34 0.14 -17.43
C GLN A 63 1.04 -0.49 -18.63
N GLY A 64 1.90 -1.50 -18.41
CA GLY A 64 2.65 -2.16 -19.48
C GLY A 64 1.73 -3.04 -20.35
N TYR A 65 0.97 -3.93 -19.71
CA TYR A 65 0.02 -4.82 -20.38
C TYR A 65 -1.39 -4.21 -20.53
N GLY A 66 -1.66 -3.09 -19.85
CA GLY A 66 -2.93 -2.38 -19.97
C GLY A 66 -4.09 -3.07 -19.24
N LEU A 67 -3.82 -3.88 -18.21
CA LEU A 67 -4.88 -4.52 -17.45
C LEU A 67 -5.65 -3.50 -16.60
N GLU A 68 -6.98 -3.60 -16.66
CA GLU A 68 -7.89 -2.80 -15.86
C GLU A 68 -7.86 -3.25 -14.40
N CYS A 69 -8.06 -2.33 -13.46
CA CYS A 69 -8.01 -2.63 -12.02
C CYS A 69 -8.96 -3.77 -11.63
N ILE A 70 -10.13 -3.82 -12.27
CA ILE A 70 -11.16 -4.82 -12.00
C ILE A 70 -10.77 -6.24 -12.44
N GLU A 71 -9.77 -6.40 -13.33
CA GLU A 71 -9.36 -7.74 -13.77
C GLU A 71 -8.69 -8.54 -12.64
N CYS A 72 -8.12 -7.86 -11.65
CA CYS A 72 -7.57 -8.48 -10.44
C CYS A 72 -8.42 -8.18 -9.19
N HIS A 73 -8.93 -6.94 -9.07
CA HIS A 73 -9.66 -6.44 -7.89
C HIS A 73 -11.19 -6.56 -8.04
N HIS A 74 -11.70 -7.66 -8.64
CA HIS A 74 -13.14 -7.85 -8.95
C HIS A 74 -14.02 -8.22 -7.74
N VAL A 75 -13.43 -8.71 -6.65
CA VAL A 75 -14.14 -9.10 -5.41
C VAL A 75 -13.94 -8.11 -4.28
N GLU A 76 -13.09 -7.10 -4.48
CA GLU A 76 -12.84 -6.10 -3.46
C GLU A 76 -14.01 -5.12 -3.41
N SER A 77 -14.40 -4.73 -2.19
CA SER A 77 -15.36 -3.65 -2.05
C SER A 77 -14.75 -2.35 -2.58
N CYS A 78 -15.58 -1.42 -3.06
CA CYS A 78 -15.12 -0.09 -3.48
C CYS A 78 -14.23 0.57 -2.41
N ASP A 79 -14.60 0.32 -1.16
CA ASP A 79 -13.89 0.69 0.05
C ASP A 79 -12.47 0.14 0.17
N HIS A 80 -12.10 -0.99 -0.46
CA HIS A 80 -10.73 -1.50 -0.40
C HIS A 80 -9.72 -0.53 -1.01
N CYS A 81 -10.11 0.16 -2.08
CA CYS A 81 -9.31 1.22 -2.71
C CYS A 81 -9.64 2.61 -2.18
N HIS A 82 -10.84 2.81 -1.59
CA HIS A 82 -11.33 4.13 -1.16
C HIS A 82 -11.41 4.32 0.38
N LYS A 83 -10.94 3.38 1.20
CA LYS A 83 -10.93 3.51 2.67
C LYS A 83 -9.78 4.35 3.19
N LYS A 84 -10.05 5.04 4.31
CA LYS A 84 -9.03 5.67 5.18
C LYS A 84 -8.25 4.68 6.04
N GLU A 85 -8.73 3.44 6.19
CA GLU A 85 -8.15 2.43 7.10
C GLU A 85 -7.94 1.09 6.39
N ILE A 86 -6.83 0.42 6.74
CA ILE A 86 -6.38 -0.85 6.13
C ILE A 86 -7.16 -2.02 6.75
N ILE A 87 -7.83 -2.83 5.92
CA ILE A 87 -8.46 -4.08 6.33
C ILE A 87 -7.44 -5.22 6.18
N GLN A 88 -7.24 -6.02 7.21
CA GLN A 88 -6.46 -7.26 7.11
C GLN A 88 -7.34 -8.39 6.54
N VAL A 89 -6.91 -8.96 5.42
CA VAL A 89 -7.49 -10.18 4.84
C VAL A 89 -6.79 -11.40 5.47
N ASP A 90 -7.51 -12.49 5.71
CA ASP A 90 -6.91 -13.74 6.21
C ASP A 90 -5.86 -14.28 5.21
N ILE A 91 -4.76 -14.80 5.74
CA ILE A 91 -3.61 -15.29 4.98
C ILE A 91 -3.99 -16.50 4.10
N GLU A 92 -4.85 -17.40 4.56
CA GLU A 92 -5.20 -18.61 3.80
C GLU A 92 -6.13 -18.30 2.63
N GLU A 93 -7.13 -17.43 2.84
CA GLU A 93 -8.00 -16.95 1.77
C GLU A 93 -7.21 -16.16 0.72
N SER A 94 -6.28 -15.31 1.18
CA SER A 94 -5.37 -14.57 0.31
C SER A 94 -4.52 -15.50 -0.56
N LYS A 95 -3.98 -16.60 0.01
CA LYS A 95 -3.20 -17.58 -0.75
C LYS A 95 -4.01 -18.20 -1.89
N VAL A 96 -5.24 -18.67 -1.63
CA VAL A 96 -6.08 -19.29 -2.67
C VAL A 96 -6.45 -18.26 -3.74
N ALA A 97 -6.85 -17.06 -3.33
CA ALA A 97 -7.22 -15.98 -4.25
C ALA A 97 -6.06 -15.57 -5.17
N LEU A 98 -4.84 -15.43 -4.62
CA LEU A 98 -3.65 -15.06 -5.39
C LEU A 98 -3.25 -16.13 -6.40
N HIS A 99 -3.25 -17.41 -6.02
CA HIS A 99 -2.99 -18.50 -6.98
C HIS A 99 -4.05 -18.52 -8.07
N LYS A 100 -5.31 -18.25 -7.76
CA LYS A 100 -6.37 -18.22 -8.77
C LYS A 100 -6.20 -17.02 -9.71
N ASN A 101 -6.03 -15.81 -9.18
CA ASN A 101 -5.94 -14.58 -10.00
C ASN A 101 -4.70 -14.59 -10.90
N CYS A 102 -3.52 -14.87 -10.34
CA CYS A 102 -2.28 -14.85 -11.11
C CYS A 102 -2.23 -16.04 -12.09
N LEU A 103 -2.36 -17.26 -11.59
CA LEU A 103 -2.11 -18.46 -12.39
C LEU A 103 -3.13 -18.62 -13.52
N HIS A 104 -4.40 -18.26 -13.30
CA HIS A 104 -5.43 -18.41 -14.33
C HIS A 104 -5.11 -17.58 -15.57
N CYS A 105 -4.72 -16.32 -15.39
CA CYS A 105 -4.35 -15.46 -16.52
C CYS A 105 -3.08 -15.97 -17.22
N HIS A 106 -2.03 -16.29 -16.45
CA HIS A 106 -0.78 -16.82 -17.00
C HIS A 106 -0.98 -18.14 -17.77
N GLN A 107 -1.84 -19.04 -17.29
CA GLN A 107 -2.20 -20.27 -17.99
C GLN A 107 -3.01 -19.99 -19.26
N ALA A 108 -4.02 -19.13 -19.19
CA ALA A 108 -4.90 -18.84 -20.32
C ALA A 108 -4.16 -18.17 -21.49
N LEU A 109 -3.21 -17.29 -21.18
CA LEU A 109 -2.39 -16.58 -22.18
C LEU A 109 -1.11 -17.35 -22.57
N GLU A 110 -0.87 -18.51 -21.96
CA GLU A 110 0.35 -19.30 -22.10
C GLU A 110 1.64 -18.47 -21.93
N SER A 111 1.60 -17.45 -21.07
CA SER A 111 2.64 -16.44 -20.91
C SER A 111 2.95 -16.20 -19.43
N GLY A 112 4.21 -15.90 -19.12
CA GLY A 112 4.70 -15.69 -17.76
C GLY A 112 4.69 -16.96 -16.87
N PRO A 113 4.79 -16.79 -15.55
CA PRO A 113 4.92 -17.90 -14.60
C PRO A 113 3.69 -18.80 -14.53
N ARG A 114 3.88 -20.09 -14.75
CA ARG A 114 2.85 -21.14 -14.69
C ARG A 114 3.23 -22.31 -13.78
N GLN A 115 4.49 -22.37 -13.34
CA GLN A 115 4.99 -23.38 -12.40
C GLN A 115 5.31 -22.75 -11.04
N CYS A 116 5.30 -23.57 -9.98
CA CYS A 116 5.48 -23.10 -8.60
C CYS A 116 6.78 -22.31 -8.43
N ASP A 117 7.88 -22.85 -8.95
CA ASP A 117 9.23 -22.30 -8.88
C ASP A 117 9.46 -21.10 -9.81
N GLU A 118 8.57 -20.83 -10.76
CA GLU A 118 8.66 -19.66 -11.62
C GLU A 118 8.20 -18.38 -10.90
N CYS A 119 7.28 -18.50 -9.94
CA CYS A 119 6.90 -17.44 -9.00
C CYS A 119 7.74 -17.49 -7.72
N HIS A 120 7.90 -18.68 -7.14
CA HIS A 120 8.65 -18.92 -5.92
C HIS A 120 10.11 -19.25 -6.21
N LYS A 121 10.81 -18.34 -6.90
CA LYS A 121 12.24 -18.50 -7.19
C LYS A 121 13.08 -18.37 -5.92
N ARG A 122 14.16 -19.16 -5.83
CA ARG A 122 15.20 -19.04 -4.79
C ARG A 122 16.04 -17.79 -4.98
#